data_AF-A0A1F7Z0J0-F1
#
_entry.id   AF-A0A1F7Z0J0-F1
#
_cell.length_a   1.000
_cell.length_b   1.000
_cell.length_c   1.000
_cell.angle_alpha   90.00
_cell.angle_beta   90.00
_cell.angle_gamma   90.00
#
_symmetry.space_group_name_H-M   'P 1'
#
loop_
_entity.id
_entity.type
_entity.pdbx_description
1 polymer ?
#
loop_
_entity_poly.entity_id
_entity_poly.type
_entity_poly.pdbx_seq_one_letter_code
_entity_poly.pdbx_strand_id
1 'polypeptide(L)'
;MELTTGETFTGEAEVNVTAPGPWWQVTGGEVISGSNLISRIPQSCALSPSCTDSLILNDPISNRPATAIYNDNYDFSSTATRGTVSATNQWLVRAGTRPNIYSYAFFDNLSSGKNFNTLPPNTTVTTGVVNDPASVADGGYYWYRTSGNVTIGSPGGSNFININRKIILFVDGNLTIYDGPRLNNFPNDFFMVVVSGDIDVDPALVSPDTSTPAIQGIYTCDGTFSTGTNGVDDGILVVEGSVAASAFNLERDLVNENTDTPAEHFIYSPALISNYPSALAERHLIWREVAP
;
A
#
# COMPACT_ATOMS: atom_id res chain seq x y z
N MET A 1 10.18 -68.19 -21.23
CA MET A 1 11.33 -67.45 -21.79
C MET A 1 10.82 -66.05 -22.09
N GLU A 2 10.54 -65.31 -21.02
CA GLU A 2 11.44 -64.34 -20.38
C GLU A 2 11.46 -63.02 -21.16
N LEU A 3 10.62 -62.09 -20.69
CA LEU A 3 10.80 -60.66 -20.87
C LEU A 3 12.01 -60.23 -20.02
N THR A 4 13.10 -59.87 -20.69
CA THR A 4 14.24 -59.10 -20.15
C THR A 4 14.63 -58.16 -21.30
N THR A 5 14.93 -56.87 -21.17
CA THR A 5 15.48 -55.99 -20.14
C THR A 5 14.96 -54.57 -20.49
N GLY A 6 14.65 -53.68 -19.54
CA GLY A 6 15.68 -52.86 -18.90
C GLY A 6 16.17 -51.68 -19.75
N GLU A 7 15.33 -51.02 -20.54
CA GLU A 7 15.69 -49.71 -21.12
C GLU A 7 15.55 -48.64 -20.03
N THR A 8 16.69 -48.23 -19.47
CA THR A 8 16.75 -47.02 -18.64
C THR A 8 16.79 -45.83 -19.57
N PHE A 9 15.75 -45.01 -19.52
CA PHE A 9 15.70 -43.74 -20.23
C PHE A 9 16.75 -42.80 -19.60
N THR A 10 17.82 -42.51 -20.34
CA THR A 10 18.91 -41.59 -19.94
C THR A 10 18.71 -40.18 -20.49
N GLY A 11 17.49 -39.85 -20.93
CA GLY A 11 17.14 -38.51 -21.34
C GLY A 11 17.08 -37.59 -20.13
N GLU A 12 18.07 -36.72 -19.96
CA GLU A 12 17.90 -35.51 -19.17
C GLU A 12 16.93 -34.61 -19.94
N ALA A 13 15.66 -34.62 -19.52
CA ALA A 13 14.72 -33.61 -19.96
C ALA A 13 15.04 -32.33 -19.20
N GLU A 14 15.43 -31.29 -19.93
CA GLU A 14 15.57 -29.96 -19.37
C GLU A 14 14.18 -29.46 -18.97
N VAL A 15 13.85 -29.57 -17.68
CA VAL A 15 12.63 -29.01 -17.12
C VAL A 15 12.92 -27.54 -16.82
N ASN A 16 12.49 -26.67 -17.73
CA ASN A 16 12.52 -25.23 -17.48
C ASN A 16 11.47 -24.89 -16.41
N VAL A 17 11.91 -24.82 -15.16
CA VAL A 17 11.11 -24.25 -14.07
C VAL A 17 11.19 -22.75 -14.21
N THR A 18 10.12 -22.13 -14.72
CA THR A 18 10.00 -20.67 -14.75
C THR A 18 9.63 -20.20 -13.36
N ALA A 19 10.34 -19.21 -12.83
CA ALA A 19 9.97 -18.57 -11.58
C ALA A 19 8.53 -18.01 -11.70
N PRO A 20 7.73 -18.06 -10.61
CA PRO A 20 6.42 -17.45 -10.64
C PRO A 20 6.56 -15.94 -10.84
N GLY A 21 5.58 -15.35 -11.53
CA GLY A 21 5.52 -13.90 -11.68
C GLY A 21 5.22 -13.20 -10.35
N PRO A 22 5.33 -11.86 -10.33
CA PRO A 22 5.12 -11.08 -9.11
C PRO A 22 3.68 -11.16 -8.61
N TRP A 23 3.57 -11.03 -7.29
CA TRP A 23 2.31 -11.05 -6.55
C TRP A 23 2.44 -10.17 -5.31
N TRP A 24 1.30 -9.78 -4.75
CA TRP A 24 1.23 -8.89 -3.61
C TRP A 24 0.32 -9.44 -2.51
N GLN A 25 0.54 -8.97 -1.29
CA GLN A 25 -0.15 -9.45 -0.11
C GLN A 25 -0.51 -8.30 0.84
N VAL A 26 -1.46 -8.56 1.74
CA VAL A 26 -1.83 -7.62 2.80
C VAL A 26 -1.81 -8.33 4.15
N THR A 27 -1.34 -7.66 5.20
CA THR A 27 -1.47 -8.10 6.60
C THR A 27 -2.49 -7.25 7.33
N GLY A 28 -3.55 -7.89 7.82
CA GLY A 28 -4.70 -7.17 8.36
C GLY A 28 -5.38 -6.29 7.31
N GLY A 29 -6.25 -5.38 7.76
CA GLY A 29 -6.89 -4.40 6.87
C GLY A 29 -7.81 -4.99 5.80
N GLU A 30 -8.63 -4.12 5.22
CA GLU A 30 -9.56 -4.50 4.16
C GLU A 30 -8.97 -4.21 2.79
N VAL A 31 -9.28 -5.06 1.81
CA VAL A 31 -8.89 -4.86 0.41
C VAL A 31 -10.13 -4.62 -0.42
N ILE A 32 -10.20 -3.48 -1.10
CA ILE A 32 -11.36 -3.09 -1.89
C ILE A 32 -10.91 -2.72 -3.30
N SER A 33 -11.46 -3.39 -4.31
CA SER A 33 -11.28 -3.05 -5.72
C SER A 33 -12.62 -2.78 -6.40
N GLY A 34 -12.72 -1.67 -7.11
CA GLY A 34 -13.89 -1.34 -7.94
C GLY A 34 -13.99 -2.15 -9.25
N SER A 35 -12.99 -3.00 -9.54
CA SER A 35 -12.95 -3.86 -10.72
C SER A 35 -12.39 -5.24 -10.36
N ASN A 36 -11.35 -5.71 -11.05
CA ASN A 36 -10.68 -6.97 -10.78
C ASN A 36 -9.80 -6.87 -9.52
N LEU A 37 -9.70 -7.96 -8.78
CA LEU A 37 -8.78 -8.11 -7.66
C LEU A 37 -7.84 -9.27 -7.95
N ILE A 38 -6.62 -8.97 -8.41
CA ILE A 38 -5.68 -9.96 -8.97
C ILE A 38 -4.38 -9.95 -8.17
N SER A 39 -4.03 -11.08 -7.57
CA SER A 39 -2.71 -11.39 -7.00
C SER A 39 -2.40 -12.88 -7.26
N ARG A 40 -1.40 -13.15 -8.11
CA ARG A 40 -1.07 -14.51 -8.58
C ARG A 40 -0.20 -15.26 -7.58
N ILE A 41 -0.71 -15.45 -6.37
CA ILE A 41 0.00 -16.13 -5.28
C ILE A 41 0.41 -17.55 -5.75
N PRO A 42 1.71 -17.87 -5.75
CA PRO A 42 2.20 -19.14 -6.28
C PRO A 42 1.91 -20.29 -5.33
N GLN A 43 1.72 -21.50 -5.88
CA GLN A 43 1.51 -22.70 -5.05
C GLN A 43 2.74 -23.07 -4.21
N SER A 44 3.93 -22.71 -4.65
CA SER A 44 5.17 -22.92 -3.87
C SER A 44 5.12 -22.24 -2.51
N CYS A 45 4.38 -21.14 -2.40
CA CYS A 45 4.16 -20.45 -1.13
C CYS A 45 3.49 -21.37 -0.09
N ALA A 46 2.48 -22.17 -0.49
CA ALA A 46 1.79 -23.10 0.40
C ALA A 46 2.70 -24.23 0.93
N LEU A 47 3.83 -24.48 0.25
CA LEU A 47 4.80 -25.51 0.61
C LEU A 47 5.97 -24.96 1.44
N SER A 48 6.12 -23.63 1.49
CA SER A 48 7.21 -22.98 2.21
C SER A 48 6.80 -22.62 3.64
N PRO A 49 7.60 -22.91 4.66
CA PRO A 49 7.31 -22.50 6.04
C PRO A 49 7.43 -20.98 6.25
N SER A 50 8.08 -20.25 5.32
CA SER A 50 8.23 -18.80 5.34
C SER A 50 7.08 -18.06 4.68
N CYS A 51 6.18 -18.76 3.97
CA CYS A 51 5.14 -18.15 3.17
C CYS A 51 3.76 -18.65 3.58
N THR A 52 2.77 -17.78 3.47
CA THR A 52 1.37 -18.13 3.65
C THR A 52 0.63 -17.80 2.38
N ASP A 53 -0.03 -18.78 1.80
CA ASP A 53 -0.68 -18.70 0.49
C ASP A 53 -2.02 -17.95 0.54
N SER A 54 -2.12 -16.89 1.32
CA SER A 54 -3.35 -16.11 1.53
C SER A 54 -3.18 -14.67 1.05
N LEU A 55 -4.12 -14.09 0.32
CA LEU A 55 -4.05 -12.67 -0.04
C LEU A 55 -4.00 -11.77 1.20
N ILE A 56 -4.87 -12.06 2.18
CA ILE A 56 -4.99 -11.31 3.43
C ILE A 56 -4.54 -12.20 4.59
N LEU A 57 -3.40 -11.85 5.17
CA LEU A 57 -2.90 -12.42 6.41
C LEU A 57 -3.68 -11.87 7.60
N ASN A 58 -3.70 -12.65 8.69
CA ASN A 58 -4.34 -12.23 9.93
C ASN A 58 -3.66 -10.95 10.46
N ASP A 59 -4.47 -10.02 10.95
CA ASP A 59 -3.96 -8.93 11.76
C ASP A 59 -3.25 -9.50 13.02
N PRO A 60 -1.99 -9.12 13.29
CA PRO A 60 -1.21 -9.73 14.38
C PRO A 60 -1.82 -9.53 15.77
N ILE A 61 -2.67 -8.53 15.95
CA ILE A 61 -3.28 -8.18 17.25
C ILE A 61 -4.58 -8.98 17.46
N SER A 62 -5.50 -8.93 16.50
CA SER A 62 -6.81 -9.57 16.58
C SER A 62 -6.81 -11.03 16.12
N ASN A 63 -5.73 -11.47 15.47
CA ASN A 63 -5.56 -12.79 14.85
C ASN A 63 -6.73 -13.14 13.92
N ARG A 64 -7.26 -12.14 13.21
CA ARG A 64 -8.33 -12.30 12.23
C ARG A 64 -7.96 -11.59 10.93
N PRO A 65 -8.22 -12.21 9.78
CA PRO A 65 -8.11 -11.53 8.50
C PRO A 65 -9.35 -10.65 8.31
N ALA A 66 -9.23 -9.62 7.48
CA ALA A 66 -10.38 -8.82 7.09
C ALA A 66 -10.99 -9.33 5.78
N THR A 67 -11.81 -8.49 5.15
CA THR A 67 -12.60 -8.81 3.97
C THR A 67 -11.86 -8.42 2.68
N ALA A 68 -12.02 -9.21 1.64
CA ALA A 68 -11.72 -8.80 0.27
C ALA A 68 -13.02 -8.45 -0.46
N ILE A 69 -13.13 -7.22 -0.98
CA ILE A 69 -14.26 -6.74 -1.78
C ILE A 69 -13.79 -6.50 -3.21
N TYR A 70 -14.52 -7.04 -4.18
CA TYR A 70 -14.25 -6.87 -5.62
C TYR A 70 -15.56 -6.69 -6.40
N ASN A 71 -15.47 -6.24 -7.65
CA ASN A 71 -16.64 -6.03 -8.50
C ASN A 71 -16.69 -6.97 -9.72
N ASP A 72 -15.54 -7.21 -10.36
CA ASP A 72 -15.49 -7.97 -11.62
C ASP A 72 -14.98 -9.40 -11.42
N ASN A 73 -13.67 -9.62 -11.52
CA ASN A 73 -13.03 -10.93 -11.36
C ASN A 73 -11.98 -10.93 -10.24
N TYR A 74 -11.59 -12.12 -9.84
CA TYR A 74 -10.49 -12.36 -8.93
C TYR A 74 -9.73 -13.62 -9.34
N ASP A 75 -8.47 -13.76 -8.94
CA ASP A 75 -7.58 -14.79 -9.49
C ASP A 75 -7.04 -15.78 -8.45
N PHE A 76 -6.91 -15.40 -7.18
CA PHE A 76 -6.71 -16.27 -6.02
C PHE A 76 -8.02 -17.03 -5.70
N SER A 77 -7.98 -18.17 -5.03
CA SER A 77 -9.13 -18.99 -4.60
C SER A 77 -10.09 -19.45 -5.72
N SER A 78 -9.74 -19.20 -6.98
CA SER A 78 -10.50 -19.56 -8.18
C SER A 78 -10.31 -21.03 -8.59
N THR A 79 -9.23 -21.64 -8.14
CA THR A 79 -8.88 -23.06 -8.35
C THR A 79 -8.09 -23.58 -7.16
N ALA A 80 -8.06 -24.90 -6.96
CA ALA A 80 -7.26 -25.54 -5.89
C ALA A 80 -5.74 -25.31 -6.06
N THR A 81 -5.31 -24.74 -7.20
CA THR A 81 -3.92 -24.50 -7.54
C THR A 81 -3.48 -23.05 -7.38
N ARG A 82 -4.22 -22.25 -6.64
CA ARG A 82 -3.91 -20.84 -6.39
C ARG A 82 -4.12 -20.52 -4.92
N GLY A 83 -3.40 -19.52 -4.41
CA GLY A 83 -3.54 -19.09 -3.01
C GLY A 83 -4.98 -18.74 -2.65
N THR A 84 -5.30 -18.71 -1.36
CA THR A 84 -6.62 -18.40 -0.81
C THR A 84 -6.80 -16.92 -0.53
N VAL A 85 -8.02 -16.50 -0.19
CA VAL A 85 -8.30 -15.10 0.21
C VAL A 85 -7.73 -14.82 1.60
N SER A 86 -7.94 -15.74 2.54
CA SER A 86 -7.38 -15.73 3.88
C SER A 86 -7.39 -17.13 4.49
N ALA A 87 -6.50 -17.37 5.46
CA ALA A 87 -6.31 -18.69 6.05
C ALA A 87 -7.48 -19.19 6.91
N THR A 88 -8.32 -18.29 7.45
CA THR A 88 -9.35 -18.65 8.45
C THR A 88 -10.77 -18.41 7.96
N ASN A 89 -11.13 -17.17 7.66
CA ASN A 89 -12.53 -16.78 7.41
C ASN A 89 -12.91 -16.79 5.92
N GLN A 90 -11.95 -16.68 5.01
CA GLN A 90 -12.14 -16.66 3.56
C GLN A 90 -13.23 -15.68 3.08
N TRP A 91 -13.37 -14.54 3.79
CA TRP A 91 -14.39 -13.53 3.48
C TRP A 91 -14.06 -12.82 2.17
N LEU A 92 -14.82 -13.20 1.14
CA LEU A 92 -14.73 -12.66 -0.21
C LEU A 92 -16.11 -12.20 -0.65
N VAL A 93 -16.23 -10.91 -0.93
CA VAL A 93 -17.51 -10.28 -1.26
C VAL A 93 -17.44 -9.66 -2.64
N ARG A 94 -18.38 -10.05 -3.51
CA ARG A 94 -18.61 -9.34 -4.76
C ARG A 94 -19.62 -8.22 -4.53
N ALA A 95 -19.19 -6.98 -4.63
CA ALA A 95 -20.07 -5.83 -4.52
C ALA A 95 -19.67 -4.79 -5.57
N GLY A 96 -20.68 -4.26 -6.26
CA GLY A 96 -20.53 -3.08 -7.13
C GLY A 96 -20.31 -1.83 -6.29
N THR A 97 -19.20 -1.79 -5.57
CA THR A 97 -18.76 -0.57 -4.91
C THR A 97 -18.30 0.36 -6.02
N ARG A 98 -18.97 1.50 -6.13
CA ARG A 98 -18.29 2.71 -6.58
C ARG A 98 -17.66 3.22 -5.29
N PRO A 99 -16.41 2.87 -4.95
CA PRO A 99 -15.77 3.54 -3.84
C PRO A 99 -15.93 5.03 -4.14
N ASN A 100 -16.58 5.78 -3.24
CA ASN A 100 -16.54 7.23 -3.31
C ASN A 100 -15.05 7.53 -3.32
N ILE A 101 -14.51 7.92 -4.48
CA ILE A 101 -13.08 8.15 -4.61
C ILE A 101 -12.81 9.27 -3.61
N TYR A 102 -12.04 8.93 -2.57
CA TYR A 102 -11.57 9.86 -1.56
C TYR A 102 -10.58 10.82 -2.22
N SER A 103 -11.11 11.70 -3.06
CA SER A 103 -10.31 12.48 -3.97
C SER A 103 -9.63 13.63 -3.26
N TYR A 104 -8.63 14.21 -3.91
CA TYR A 104 -8.03 15.46 -3.47
C TYR A 104 -9.11 16.51 -3.19
N ALA A 105 -10.05 16.69 -4.12
CA ALA A 105 -11.15 17.65 -3.97
C ALA A 105 -12.07 17.34 -2.77
N PHE A 106 -12.29 16.05 -2.48
CA PHE A 106 -13.08 15.63 -1.32
C PHE A 106 -12.39 16.03 -0.01
N PHE A 107 -11.10 15.70 0.13
CA PHE A 107 -10.34 16.05 1.33
C PHE A 107 -10.08 17.56 1.46
N ASP A 108 -9.84 18.26 0.36
CA ASP A 108 -9.64 19.71 0.35
C ASP A 108 -10.89 20.41 0.89
N ASN A 109 -12.08 19.98 0.45
CA ASN A 109 -13.35 20.48 0.97
C ASN A 109 -13.54 20.18 2.46
N LEU A 110 -13.24 18.96 2.92
CA LEU A 110 -13.32 18.61 4.36
C LEU A 110 -12.34 19.42 5.22
N SER A 111 -11.17 19.73 4.67
CA SER A 111 -10.16 20.55 5.32
C SER A 111 -10.43 22.06 5.23
N SER A 112 -11.55 22.48 4.63
CA SER A 112 -11.92 23.88 4.52
C SER A 112 -11.98 24.55 5.91
N GLY A 113 -11.26 25.66 6.04
CA GLY A 113 -11.10 26.37 7.32
C GLY A 113 -9.91 25.96 8.16
N LYS A 114 -9.08 25.01 7.71
CA LYS A 114 -7.76 24.73 8.32
C LYS A 114 -6.70 25.74 7.91
N ASN A 115 -5.80 26.03 8.84
CA ASN A 115 -4.62 26.87 8.57
C ASN A 115 -3.51 26.03 7.94
N PHE A 116 -3.24 26.29 6.66
CA PHE A 116 -2.20 25.60 5.90
C PHE A 116 -0.86 26.35 5.90
N ASN A 117 0.21 25.61 6.17
CA ASN A 117 1.57 25.99 5.85
C ASN A 117 1.77 25.78 4.34
N THR A 118 1.85 26.87 3.58
CA THR A 118 2.00 26.79 2.12
C THR A 118 3.47 26.61 1.76
N LEU A 119 3.81 25.50 1.11
CA LEU A 119 5.16 25.27 0.58
C LEU A 119 5.28 25.84 -0.85
N PRO A 120 6.49 26.22 -1.30
CA PRO A 120 6.72 26.62 -2.68
C PRO A 120 6.33 25.50 -3.67
N PRO A 121 5.93 25.85 -4.90
CA PRO A 121 5.69 24.85 -5.93
C PRO A 121 6.93 24.02 -6.24
N ASN A 122 6.73 22.76 -6.61
CA ASN A 122 7.78 21.79 -6.90
C ASN A 122 8.80 21.58 -5.77
N THR A 123 8.33 21.64 -4.53
CA THR A 123 9.16 21.50 -3.34
C THR A 123 9.65 20.06 -3.17
N THR A 124 10.90 19.92 -2.71
CA THR A 124 11.40 18.68 -2.12
C THR A 124 11.16 18.67 -0.62
N VAL A 125 10.29 17.75 -0.19
CA VAL A 125 9.93 17.52 1.20
C VAL A 125 11.01 16.69 1.88
N THR A 126 11.68 17.28 2.87
CA THR A 126 12.72 16.63 3.67
C THR A 126 12.33 16.59 5.15
N THR A 127 13.11 15.90 5.98
CA THR A 127 12.93 15.89 7.45
C THR A 127 12.88 17.32 8.02
N GLY A 128 13.66 18.26 7.47
CA GLY A 128 13.66 19.65 7.92
C GLY A 128 12.38 20.40 7.55
N VAL A 129 11.82 20.13 6.37
CA VAL A 129 10.55 20.74 5.92
C VAL A 129 9.39 20.24 6.78
N VAL A 130 9.27 18.93 6.91
CA VAL A 130 8.16 18.31 7.66
C VAL A 130 8.24 18.55 9.16
N ASN A 131 9.42 18.89 9.71
CA ASN A 131 9.63 19.23 11.13
C ASN A 131 10.02 20.70 11.37
N ASP A 132 9.72 21.61 10.42
CA ASP A 132 9.99 23.04 10.57
C ASP A 132 9.38 23.60 11.88
N PRO A 133 10.20 24.18 12.79
CA PRO A 133 9.69 24.79 14.01
C PRO A 133 8.84 26.05 13.78
N ALA A 134 8.95 26.69 12.61
CA ALA A 134 8.15 27.87 12.27
C ALA A 134 6.73 27.51 11.78
N SER A 135 6.49 26.26 11.39
CA SER A 135 5.17 25.81 10.94
C SER A 135 4.15 25.88 12.08
N VAL A 136 2.93 26.28 11.77
CA VAL A 136 1.84 26.41 12.76
C VAL A 136 0.94 25.18 12.68
N ALA A 137 0.57 24.64 13.84
CA ALA A 137 -0.40 23.56 13.94
C ALA A 137 -1.83 24.10 14.03
N ASP A 138 -2.78 23.34 13.49
CA ASP A 138 -4.22 23.57 13.59
C ASP A 138 -4.91 22.26 14.01
N GLY A 139 -5.61 22.29 15.15
CA GLY A 139 -6.29 21.11 15.68
C GLY A 139 -5.35 19.96 16.07
N GLY A 140 -4.09 20.26 16.36
CA GLY A 140 -3.07 19.26 16.69
C GLY A 140 -2.34 18.64 15.49
N TYR A 141 -2.61 19.12 14.27
CA TYR A 141 -1.98 18.67 13.04
C TYR A 141 -1.26 19.82 12.33
N TYR A 142 -0.18 19.51 11.64
CA TYR A 142 0.52 20.42 10.75
C TYR A 142 0.05 20.18 9.33
N TRP A 143 -0.79 21.09 8.86
CA TRP A 143 -1.36 21.05 7.52
C TRP A 143 -0.41 21.72 6.55
N TYR A 144 0.00 21.00 5.52
CA TYR A 144 0.82 21.50 4.43
C TYR A 144 0.04 21.46 3.13
N ARG A 145 0.24 22.46 2.29
CA ARG A 145 -0.23 22.43 0.91
C ARG A 145 0.83 22.94 -0.04
N THR A 146 0.81 22.42 -1.24
CA THR A 146 1.65 22.89 -2.33
C THR A 146 1.02 22.55 -3.68
N SER A 147 1.50 23.21 -4.72
CA SER A 147 1.10 22.96 -6.10
C SER A 147 2.30 22.53 -6.94
N GLY A 148 2.03 21.86 -8.06
CA GLY A 148 3.07 21.26 -8.89
C GLY A 148 3.63 19.96 -8.31
N ASN A 149 4.66 19.45 -8.95
CA ASN A 149 5.15 18.09 -8.69
C ASN A 149 6.09 18.07 -7.50
N VAL A 150 5.73 17.31 -6.48
CA VAL A 150 6.46 17.23 -5.21
C VAL A 150 7.32 15.98 -5.18
N THR A 151 8.46 16.10 -4.53
CA THR A 151 9.31 14.96 -4.20
C THR A 151 9.39 14.82 -2.69
N ILE A 152 9.30 13.60 -2.16
CA ILE A 152 9.73 13.30 -0.79
C ILE A 152 11.15 12.75 -0.90
N GLY A 153 12.10 13.47 -0.33
CA GLY A 153 13.51 13.13 -0.47
C GLY A 153 14.07 13.45 -1.86
N SER A 154 15.24 12.91 -2.16
CA SER A 154 15.90 13.10 -3.45
C SER A 154 16.51 11.79 -3.93
N PRO A 155 16.71 11.61 -5.25
CA PRO A 155 17.38 10.42 -5.78
C PRO A 155 18.74 10.21 -5.09
N GLY A 156 18.99 9.01 -4.57
CA GLY A 156 20.22 8.69 -3.83
C GLY A 156 20.34 9.37 -2.45
N GLY A 157 19.20 9.76 -1.86
CA GLY A 157 19.09 10.42 -0.56
C GLY A 157 19.32 9.51 0.64
N SER A 158 18.71 9.87 1.78
CA SER A 158 18.90 9.15 3.06
C SER A 158 18.06 7.86 3.18
N ASN A 159 17.34 7.47 2.13
CA ASN A 159 16.34 6.40 2.06
C ASN A 159 15.11 6.60 2.97
N PHE A 160 15.17 7.55 3.91
CA PHE A 160 14.05 7.89 4.79
C PHE A 160 14.00 9.36 5.18
N ILE A 161 12.79 9.84 5.49
CA ILE A 161 12.56 11.10 6.21
C ILE A 161 11.89 10.81 7.56
N ASN A 162 12.32 11.52 8.61
CA ASN A 162 11.74 11.34 9.94
C ASN A 162 10.50 12.21 10.12
N ILE A 163 9.40 11.60 10.54
CA ILE A 163 8.17 12.27 10.92
C ILE A 163 8.01 12.16 12.44
N ASN A 164 8.10 13.29 13.13
CA ASN A 164 8.08 13.35 14.60
C ASN A 164 6.89 14.16 15.14
N ARG A 165 5.83 14.28 14.33
CA ARG A 165 4.59 15.00 14.64
C ARG A 165 3.48 14.56 13.71
N LYS A 166 2.27 15.08 13.92
CA LYS A 166 1.09 14.79 13.09
C LYS A 166 1.05 15.71 11.88
N ILE A 167 1.19 15.17 10.68
CA ILE A 167 1.36 15.90 9.43
C ILE A 167 0.35 15.43 8.40
N ILE A 168 -0.23 16.40 7.69
CA ILE A 168 -1.11 16.15 6.56
C ILE A 168 -0.62 17.02 5.42
N LEU A 169 -0.23 16.40 4.31
CA LEU A 169 0.33 17.06 3.14
C LEU A 169 -0.66 16.97 1.96
N PHE A 170 -1.08 18.11 1.46
CA PHE A 170 -1.86 18.23 0.23
C PHE A 170 -0.93 18.62 -0.93
N VAL A 171 -0.96 17.82 -2.00
CA VAL A 171 -0.20 18.03 -3.22
C VAL A 171 -1.16 18.19 -4.39
N ASP A 172 -1.27 19.41 -4.90
CA ASP A 172 -1.97 19.67 -6.16
C ASP A 172 -1.01 19.48 -7.35
N GLY A 173 -0.80 18.21 -7.72
CA GLY A 173 0.17 17.75 -8.70
C GLY A 173 0.51 16.27 -8.48
N ASN A 174 1.64 15.83 -9.01
CA ASN A 174 2.15 14.47 -8.77
C ASN A 174 3.11 14.44 -7.57
N LEU A 175 3.22 13.26 -6.95
CA LEU A 175 4.16 12.99 -5.87
C LEU A 175 5.13 11.87 -6.27
N THR A 176 6.43 12.11 -6.12
CA THR A 176 7.45 11.06 -6.20
C THR A 176 8.09 10.81 -4.84
N ILE A 177 8.19 9.55 -4.40
CA ILE A 177 8.76 9.16 -3.10
C ILE A 177 10.13 8.53 -3.33
N TYR A 178 11.19 9.29 -3.08
CA TYR A 178 12.57 8.77 -3.07
C TYR A 178 12.98 8.26 -1.70
N ASP A 179 12.63 9.01 -0.65
CA ASP A 179 12.93 8.67 0.74
C ASP A 179 11.64 8.32 1.48
N GLY A 180 11.59 7.12 2.08
CA GLY A 180 10.41 6.63 2.77
C GLY A 180 10.10 7.39 4.07
N PRO A 181 8.88 7.92 4.26
CA PRO A 181 8.48 8.51 5.53
C PRO A 181 8.49 7.47 6.66
N ARG A 182 9.15 7.82 7.77
CA ARG A 182 9.29 6.99 8.97
C ARG A 182 8.65 7.66 10.17
N LEU A 183 7.78 6.92 10.86
CA LEU A 183 7.15 7.35 12.10
C LEU A 183 7.91 6.75 13.28
N ASN A 184 8.45 7.60 14.13
CA ASN A 184 9.27 7.15 15.27
C ASN A 184 8.42 6.81 16.49
N ASN A 185 7.21 7.37 16.60
CA ASN A 185 6.30 7.21 17.73
C ASN A 185 4.84 7.15 17.28
N PHE A 186 4.38 5.97 16.85
CA PHE A 186 3.01 5.73 16.37
C PHE A 186 1.86 6.32 17.23
N PRO A 187 1.92 6.30 18.57
CA PRO A 187 0.91 6.98 19.40
C PRO A 187 0.78 8.49 19.17
N ASN A 188 1.85 9.19 18.77
CA ASN A 188 1.88 10.65 18.71
C ASN A 188 2.16 11.20 17.29
N ASP A 189 2.74 10.39 16.43
CA ASP A 189 3.09 10.74 15.06
C ASP A 189 1.98 10.29 14.10
N PHE A 190 1.79 11.06 13.04
CA PHE A 190 0.82 10.74 12.00
C PHE A 190 1.32 11.33 10.70
N PHE A 191 1.20 10.59 9.61
CA PHE A 191 1.56 11.09 8.29
C PHE A 191 0.49 10.67 7.29
N MET A 192 -0.09 11.67 6.63
CA MET A 192 -1.03 11.48 5.54
C MET A 192 -0.65 12.38 4.37
N VAL A 193 -0.75 11.85 3.16
CA VAL A 193 -0.55 12.60 1.93
C VAL A 193 -1.76 12.43 1.01
N VAL A 194 -2.26 13.55 0.51
CA VAL A 194 -3.40 13.66 -0.39
C VAL A 194 -2.92 14.30 -1.69
N VAL A 195 -3.08 13.60 -2.81
CA VAL A 195 -2.47 13.95 -4.10
C VAL A 195 -3.53 14.06 -5.20
N SER A 196 -3.54 15.14 -5.97
CA SER A 196 -4.51 15.31 -7.08
C SER A 196 -4.09 14.59 -8.37
N GLY A 197 -2.82 14.18 -8.49
CA GLY A 197 -2.29 13.40 -9.59
C GLY A 197 -1.86 12.00 -9.18
N ASP A 198 -0.71 11.57 -9.68
CA ASP A 198 -0.14 10.24 -9.44
C ASP A 198 0.82 10.21 -8.24
N ILE A 199 1.01 9.02 -7.66
CA ILE A 199 2.07 8.74 -6.68
C ILE A 199 3.02 7.70 -7.29
N ASP A 200 4.28 8.09 -7.46
CA ASP A 200 5.34 7.21 -7.95
C ASP A 200 6.34 6.91 -6.83
N VAL A 201 6.50 5.63 -6.48
CA VAL A 201 7.51 5.18 -5.53
C VAL A 201 8.79 4.84 -6.27
N ASP A 202 9.92 5.34 -5.77
CA ASP A 202 11.22 5.03 -6.34
C ASP A 202 11.54 3.53 -6.18
N PRO A 203 11.98 2.83 -7.25
CA PRO A 203 12.27 1.40 -7.18
C PRO A 203 13.49 1.06 -6.31
N ALA A 204 14.38 2.02 -6.01
CA ALA A 204 15.48 1.81 -5.07
C ALA A 204 15.01 1.85 -3.61
N LEU A 205 13.78 2.30 -3.33
CA LEU A 205 13.18 2.24 -2.01
C LEU A 205 12.71 0.82 -1.72
N VAL A 206 13.59 0.01 -1.13
CA VAL A 206 13.37 -1.41 -0.84
C VAL A 206 13.26 -1.66 0.65
N SER A 207 12.40 -2.60 1.01
CA SER A 207 12.28 -3.16 2.35
C SER A 207 13.29 -4.29 2.56
N PRO A 208 13.83 -4.46 3.77
CA PRO A 208 14.74 -5.57 4.05
C PRO A 208 14.01 -6.92 4.19
N ASP A 209 12.72 -6.90 4.53
CA ASP A 209 11.87 -8.09 4.70
C ASP A 209 10.37 -7.69 4.63
N THR A 210 9.47 -8.68 4.68
CA THR A 210 7.99 -8.52 4.64
C THR A 210 7.37 -7.87 5.88
N SER A 211 8.14 -7.66 6.95
CA SER A 211 7.68 -7.10 8.23
C SER A 211 8.20 -5.68 8.50
N THR A 212 9.24 -5.26 7.78
CA THR A 212 9.88 -3.97 7.94
C THR A 212 9.45 -3.06 6.79
N PRO A 213 8.55 -2.08 7.01
CA PRO A 213 8.10 -1.18 5.97
C PRO A 213 9.26 -0.39 5.38
N ALA A 214 9.21 0.02 4.12
CA ALA A 214 10.05 1.07 3.57
C ALA A 214 9.32 2.43 3.65
N ILE A 215 7.99 2.41 3.54
CA ILE A 215 7.11 3.58 3.59
C ILE A 215 6.10 3.39 4.71
N GLN A 216 5.87 4.44 5.51
CA GLN A 216 4.82 4.47 6.52
C GLN A 216 3.88 5.65 6.31
N GLY A 217 2.57 5.47 6.54
CA GLY A 217 1.57 6.54 6.49
C GLY A 217 0.31 6.19 5.70
N ILE A 218 -0.54 7.20 5.50
CA ILE A 218 -1.76 7.11 4.69
C ILE A 218 -1.55 7.88 3.40
N TYR A 219 -1.72 7.22 2.26
CA TYR A 219 -1.51 7.81 0.94
C TYR A 219 -2.80 7.72 0.15
N THR A 220 -3.20 8.85 -0.44
CA THR A 220 -4.35 8.88 -1.33
C THR A 220 -4.07 9.72 -2.56
N CYS A 221 -4.52 9.22 -3.71
CA CYS A 221 -4.31 9.90 -4.98
C CYS A 221 -5.50 9.72 -5.93
N ASP A 222 -5.78 10.77 -6.71
CA ASP A 222 -6.82 10.72 -7.73
C ASP A 222 -6.36 9.93 -8.96
N GLY A 223 -5.05 9.80 -9.17
CA GLY A 223 -4.43 9.06 -10.26
C GLY A 223 -4.06 7.62 -9.89
N THR A 224 -2.85 7.25 -10.28
CA THR A 224 -2.28 5.91 -10.11
C THR A 224 -1.25 5.91 -8.99
N PHE A 225 -1.28 4.87 -8.16
CA PHE A 225 -0.19 4.54 -7.25
C PHE A 225 0.73 3.51 -7.90
N SER A 226 1.94 3.93 -8.27
CA SER A 226 2.96 3.11 -8.95
C SER A 226 4.08 2.74 -7.99
N THR A 227 4.44 1.46 -7.91
CA THR A 227 5.48 0.98 -6.97
C THR A 227 6.90 1.04 -7.54
N GLY A 228 7.00 1.31 -8.85
CA GLY A 228 8.24 1.46 -9.60
C GLY A 228 8.94 0.12 -9.84
N THR A 229 9.69 0.05 -10.94
CA THR A 229 10.54 -1.11 -11.28
C THR A 229 11.86 -0.66 -11.91
N ASN A 230 12.94 -1.39 -11.64
CA ASN A 230 14.23 -1.33 -12.33
C ASN A 230 14.31 -2.34 -13.50
N GLY A 231 13.24 -3.10 -13.73
CA GLY A 231 13.05 -4.02 -14.85
C GLY A 231 13.34 -5.49 -14.53
N VAL A 232 14.27 -5.78 -13.61
CA VAL A 232 14.55 -7.14 -13.11
C VAL A 232 15.08 -7.08 -11.69
N ASP A 233 14.66 -8.04 -10.86
CA ASP A 233 15.11 -8.22 -9.48
C ASP A 233 14.91 -6.95 -8.64
N ASP A 234 13.67 -6.47 -8.67
CA ASP A 234 13.22 -5.39 -7.80
C ASP A 234 13.22 -5.90 -6.37
N GLY A 235 13.74 -5.14 -5.41
CA GLY A 235 13.61 -5.52 -3.99
C GLY A 235 12.18 -5.35 -3.51
N ILE A 236 11.79 -6.11 -2.47
CA ILE A 236 10.44 -6.04 -1.89
C ILE A 236 10.07 -4.61 -1.46
N LEU A 237 8.82 -4.21 -1.67
CA LEU A 237 8.25 -2.99 -1.08
C LEU A 237 7.25 -3.35 0.00
N VAL A 238 7.52 -2.91 1.25
CA VAL A 238 6.53 -2.98 2.32
C VAL A 238 6.01 -1.58 2.64
N VAL A 239 4.69 -1.41 2.62
CA VAL A 239 3.99 -0.16 2.97
C VAL A 239 3.17 -0.40 4.23
N GLU A 240 3.50 0.29 5.32
CA GLU A 240 2.69 0.24 6.54
C GLU A 240 1.73 1.43 6.61
N GLY A 241 0.43 1.13 6.59
CA GLY A 241 -0.64 2.10 6.71
C GLY A 241 -1.78 1.80 5.73
N SER A 242 -2.12 2.76 4.88
CA SER A 242 -3.23 2.61 3.93
C SER A 242 -2.95 3.38 2.65
N VAL A 243 -3.30 2.78 1.52
CA VAL A 243 -3.18 3.39 0.20
C VAL A 243 -4.55 3.36 -0.48
N ALA A 244 -5.00 4.50 -0.99
CA ALA A 244 -6.25 4.63 -1.72
C ALA A 244 -6.01 5.41 -3.02
N ALA A 245 -6.13 4.73 -4.15
CA ALA A 245 -5.86 5.28 -5.47
C ALA A 245 -7.00 4.96 -6.43
N SER A 246 -7.17 5.74 -7.51
CA SER A 246 -8.09 5.37 -8.59
C SER A 246 -7.59 4.15 -9.35
N ALA A 247 -6.26 3.99 -9.47
CA ALA A 247 -5.62 2.83 -10.05
C ALA A 247 -4.37 2.44 -9.25
N PHE A 248 -4.03 1.16 -9.29
CA PHE A 248 -2.78 0.63 -8.75
C PHE A 248 -1.96 0.04 -9.90
N ASN A 249 -0.67 0.40 -9.94
CA ASN A 249 0.32 -0.17 -10.83
C ASN A 249 1.43 -0.79 -9.96
N LEU A 250 1.26 -2.07 -9.65
CA LEU A 250 2.22 -2.85 -8.84
C LEU A 250 3.20 -3.51 -9.80
N GLU A 251 4.41 -2.97 -9.87
CA GLU A 251 5.37 -3.21 -10.95
C GLU A 251 6.56 -4.07 -10.55
N ARG A 252 6.76 -4.34 -9.25
CA ARG A 252 7.99 -4.98 -8.76
C ARG A 252 8.01 -6.46 -9.11
N ASP A 253 9.18 -6.94 -9.51
CA ASP A 253 9.44 -8.35 -9.81
C ASP A 253 10.71 -8.84 -9.11
N LEU A 254 10.55 -9.70 -8.09
CA LEU A 254 11.67 -10.30 -7.34
C LEU A 254 12.29 -11.51 -8.07
N VAL A 255 11.87 -11.79 -9.31
CA VAL A 255 12.31 -12.92 -10.14
C VAL A 255 12.13 -14.26 -9.41
N ASN A 256 13.21 -14.81 -8.85
CA ASN A 256 13.18 -16.11 -8.19
C ASN A 256 12.54 -16.04 -6.80
N GLU A 257 12.66 -14.91 -6.10
CA GLU A 257 12.13 -14.78 -4.73
C GLU A 257 10.59 -14.64 -4.71
N ASN A 258 9.97 -14.37 -5.87
CA ASN A 258 8.52 -14.43 -6.01
C ASN A 258 7.94 -15.79 -5.61
N THR A 259 8.74 -16.87 -5.53
CA THR A 259 8.27 -18.21 -5.14
C THR A 259 7.62 -18.27 -3.78
N ASP A 260 8.07 -17.44 -2.85
CA ASP A 260 7.67 -17.47 -1.44
C ASP A 260 7.67 -16.07 -0.79
N THR A 261 7.95 -15.03 -1.57
CA THR A 261 7.93 -13.64 -1.10
C THR A 261 7.06 -12.79 -2.02
N PRO A 262 6.12 -11.97 -1.50
CA PRO A 262 5.40 -11.01 -2.31
C PRO A 262 6.31 -9.84 -2.70
N ALA A 263 6.19 -9.37 -3.94
CA ALA A 263 6.92 -8.20 -4.41
C ALA A 263 6.45 -6.91 -3.71
N GLU A 264 5.15 -6.84 -3.41
CA GLU A 264 4.57 -5.77 -2.60
C GLU A 264 3.73 -6.29 -1.44
N HIS A 265 3.93 -5.69 -0.27
CA HIS A 265 3.21 -6.04 0.94
C HIS A 265 2.66 -4.81 1.65
N PHE A 266 1.36 -4.79 1.89
CA PHE A 266 0.69 -3.74 2.65
C PHE A 266 0.37 -4.21 4.06
N ILE A 267 0.80 -3.46 5.08
CA ILE A 267 0.53 -3.77 6.49
C ILE A 267 -0.45 -2.74 7.02
N TYR A 268 -1.63 -3.17 7.45
CA TYR A 268 -2.58 -2.27 8.08
C TYR A 268 -2.07 -1.80 9.44
N SER A 269 -2.14 -0.49 9.70
CA SER A 269 -1.70 0.10 10.97
C SER A 269 -2.89 0.74 11.71
N PRO A 270 -3.48 0.05 12.70
CA PRO A 270 -4.58 0.60 13.51
C PRO A 270 -4.19 1.87 14.26
N ALA A 271 -2.91 2.02 14.61
CA ALA A 271 -2.39 3.20 15.31
C ALA A 271 -2.53 4.48 14.46
N LEU A 272 -2.34 4.37 13.13
CA LEU A 272 -2.56 5.51 12.23
C LEU A 272 -4.03 5.91 12.18
N ILE A 273 -4.94 4.94 12.17
CA ILE A 273 -6.38 5.21 12.19
C ILE A 273 -6.83 5.85 13.51
N SER A 274 -6.26 5.43 14.64
CA SER A 274 -6.53 6.07 15.94
C SER A 274 -6.07 7.54 15.99
N ASN A 275 -5.07 7.90 15.19
CA ASN A 275 -4.55 9.25 15.07
C ASN A 275 -5.10 10.01 13.85
N TYR A 276 -6.10 9.46 13.17
CA TYR A 276 -6.71 10.10 12.02
C TYR A 276 -7.48 11.38 12.43
N PRO A 277 -7.32 12.50 11.71
CA PRO A 277 -7.97 13.76 12.05
C PRO A 277 -9.49 13.67 11.90
N SER A 278 -10.22 13.98 12.96
CA SER A 278 -11.69 14.08 12.92
C SER A 278 -12.22 15.14 11.95
N ALA A 279 -11.37 16.10 11.54
CA ALA A 279 -11.69 17.07 10.50
C ALA A 279 -11.84 16.44 9.12
N LEU A 280 -11.17 15.31 8.85
CA LEU A 280 -11.27 14.57 7.59
C LEU A 280 -12.20 13.35 7.68
N ALA A 281 -12.89 13.17 8.82
CA ALA A 281 -13.93 12.17 8.95
C ALA A 281 -15.25 12.72 8.38
N GLU A 282 -15.99 11.90 7.64
CA GLU A 282 -17.31 12.29 7.12
C GLU A 282 -18.24 12.71 8.26
N ARG A 283 -18.73 13.95 8.18
CA ARG A 283 -19.73 14.46 9.11
C ARG A 283 -21.12 14.11 8.59
N HIS A 284 -21.73 13.08 9.15
CA HIS A 284 -23.13 12.81 8.91
C HIS A 284 -23.97 13.88 9.65
N LEU A 285 -24.45 14.89 8.91
CA LEU A 285 -25.35 15.89 9.46
C LEU A 285 -26.73 15.26 9.70
N ILE A 286 -27.11 15.14 10.97
CA ILE A 286 -28.47 14.77 11.34
C ILE A 286 -29.29 16.06 11.36
N TRP A 287 -30.10 16.28 10.32
CA TRP A 287 -31.13 17.30 10.35
C TRP A 287 -32.19 16.91 11.38
N ARG A 288 -32.49 17.83 12.31
CA ARG A 288 -33.64 17.75 13.21
C ARG A 288 -34.48 19.00 13.02
N GLU A 289 -35.75 18.79 12.70
CA GLU A 289 -36.74 19.86 12.67
C GLU A 289 -36.95 20.39 14.09
N VAL A 290 -36.91 21.71 14.26
CA VAL A 290 -37.28 22.38 15.52
C VAL A 290 -38.70 22.87 15.35
N ALA A 291 -39.60 22.47 16.26
CA ALA A 291 -41.00 22.85 16.18
C ALA A 291 -41.16 24.39 16.21
N PRO A 292 -42.15 24.96 15.48
CA PRO A 292 -42.34 26.41 15.33
C PRO A 292 -42.54 27.16 16.65
#